data_AF-A0A524P8B6-F1
#
_entry.id   AF-A0A524P8B6-F1
#
_cell.length_a   1.000
_cell.length_b   1.000
_cell.length_c   1.000
_cell.angle_alpha   90.00
_cell.angle_beta   90.00
_cell.angle_gamma   90.00
#
_symmetry.space_group_name_H-M   'P 1'
#
loop_
_entity.id
_entity.type
_entity.pdbx_description
1 polymer ?
#
loop_
_entity_poly.entity_id
_entity_poly.type
_entity_poly.pdbx_seq_one_letter_code
_entity_poly.pdbx_strand_id
1 'polypeptide(L)'
;MLIRYTSWSGTKRVVLEPDRLFEELSKRLTGTDDLDEALDQVLRDRAGHTFGERLGLEELLAAVRDRMRDLATQFNFESVFDEHRARLDELLDLERDEVARVVDPNHQNRLRTFLQRLPSDVRETIDRLIHHAFLDDNAQQGFGSALNDREDLERIGRFVERHGGRFRGKQHPSFEQALEVIEQVDALQRLEDALFNREFSAVDLDLVERWLGAAAARAIAAMRSMIASLSDSGLAARKGGKLVLSPKGARRLGEQALREVHEQLRLDASGSHALERFGNHDVELTGTR
;
A
#
# COMPACT_ATOMS: atom_id res chain seq x y z
N MET A 1 -16.13 -15.62 -25.46
CA MET A 1 -16.84 -15.82 -24.17
C MET A 1 -16.88 -14.46 -23.49
N LEU A 2 -18.02 -13.77 -23.51
CA LEU A 2 -18.16 -12.40 -23.02
C LEU A 2 -18.36 -12.43 -21.50
N ILE A 3 -17.36 -11.99 -20.74
CA ILE A 3 -17.44 -11.86 -19.29
C ILE A 3 -18.28 -10.62 -18.98
N ARG A 4 -19.47 -10.85 -18.43
CA ARG A 4 -20.39 -9.81 -17.98
C ARG A 4 -20.00 -9.44 -16.55
N TYR A 5 -19.41 -8.27 -16.36
CA TYR A 5 -19.14 -7.71 -15.03
C TYR A 5 -20.47 -7.41 -14.33
N THR A 6 -20.76 -8.13 -13.25
CA THR A 6 -21.80 -7.76 -12.30
C THR A 6 -21.25 -6.66 -11.40
N SER A 7 -21.74 -5.44 -11.58
CA SER A 7 -21.48 -4.31 -10.69
C SER A 7 -21.87 -4.66 -9.26
N TRP A 8 -20.89 -4.63 -8.36
CA TRP A 8 -21.10 -4.80 -6.93
C TRP A 8 -22.06 -3.73 -6.40
N SER A 9 -23.21 -4.16 -5.89
CA SER A 9 -24.16 -3.28 -5.21
C SER A 9 -23.67 -3.05 -3.77
N GLY A 10 -23.19 -1.82 -3.51
CA GLY A 10 -22.64 -1.36 -2.23
C GLY A 10 -23.63 -1.33 -1.05
N THR A 11 -24.54 -2.29 -0.92
CA THR A 11 -25.55 -2.37 0.14
C THR A 11 -25.35 -3.60 1.01
N LYS A 12 -24.21 -3.66 1.69
CA LYS A 12 -24.16 -4.11 3.09
C LYS A 12 -23.26 -3.15 3.84
N ARG A 13 -23.81 -1.98 4.20
CA ARG A 13 -23.26 -1.20 5.31
C ARG A 13 -23.34 -2.11 6.53
N VAL A 14 -22.22 -2.76 6.87
CA VAL A 14 -22.06 -3.33 8.20
C VAL A 14 -22.04 -2.11 9.11
N VAL A 15 -23.20 -1.80 9.69
CA VAL A 15 -23.35 -0.75 10.69
C VAL A 15 -22.53 -1.21 11.89
N LEU A 16 -21.29 -0.77 11.94
CA LEU A 16 -20.53 -0.79 13.16
C LEU A 16 -21.23 0.23 14.06
N GLU A 17 -21.67 -0.20 15.25
CA GLU A 17 -22.34 0.72 16.16
C GLU A 17 -21.36 1.85 16.51
N PRO A 18 -21.64 3.10 16.10
CA PRO A 18 -20.74 4.24 16.33
C PRO A 18 -20.42 4.40 17.82
N ASP A 19 -21.37 3.99 18.65
CA ASP A 19 -21.32 4.03 20.10
C ASP A 19 -20.26 3.08 20.68
N ARG A 20 -20.11 1.87 20.13
CA ARG A 20 -19.07 0.92 20.56
C ARG A 20 -17.66 1.38 20.19
N LEU A 21 -17.53 1.98 19.00
CA LEU A 21 -16.26 2.57 18.57
C LEU A 21 -15.89 3.77 19.42
N PHE A 22 -16.86 4.63 19.73
CA PHE A 22 -16.64 5.75 20.62
C PHE A 22 -16.25 5.30 22.03
N GLU A 23 -16.85 4.23 22.55
CA GLU A 23 -16.49 3.63 23.84
C GLU A 23 -15.08 3.02 23.84
N GLU A 24 -14.64 2.41 22.73
CA GLU A 24 -13.26 1.93 22.61
C GLU A 24 -12.23 3.05 22.47
N LEU A 25 -12.63 4.16 21.84
CA LEU A 25 -11.83 5.38 21.79
C LEU A 25 -11.76 6.05 23.15
N SER A 26 -12.88 6.12 23.89
CA SER A 26 -12.92 6.76 25.22
C SER A 26 -11.98 6.08 26.22
N LYS A 27 -11.93 4.75 26.22
CA LYS A 27 -11.01 3.97 27.07
C LYS A 27 -9.54 4.34 26.82
N ARG A 28 -9.17 4.62 25.58
CA ARG A 28 -7.81 5.01 25.17
C ARG A 28 -7.53 6.51 25.34
N LEU A 29 -8.56 7.34 25.21
CA LEU A 29 -8.51 8.78 25.51
C LEU A 29 -8.22 9.07 26.98
N THR A 30 -8.59 8.17 27.90
CA THR A 30 -8.17 8.29 29.31
C THR A 30 -6.64 8.27 29.48
N GLY A 31 -5.91 7.71 28.51
CA GLY A 31 -4.44 7.72 28.45
C GLY A 31 -3.83 8.71 27.44
N THR A 32 -4.63 9.33 26.55
CA THR A 32 -4.17 10.24 25.48
C THR A 32 -5.13 11.42 25.31
N ASP A 33 -4.62 12.66 25.34
CA ASP A 33 -5.48 13.86 25.17
C ASP A 33 -5.93 14.09 23.70
N ASP A 34 -5.47 13.27 22.75
CA ASP A 34 -5.73 13.41 21.31
C ASP A 34 -6.56 12.23 20.76
N LEU A 35 -7.74 12.53 20.22
CA LEU A 35 -8.63 11.56 19.55
C LEU A 35 -7.94 10.87 18.37
N ASP A 36 -7.07 11.60 17.68
CA ASP A 36 -6.33 11.09 16.53
C ASP A 36 -5.36 9.97 16.95
N GLU A 37 -4.70 10.13 18.10
CA GLU A 37 -3.80 9.13 18.68
C GLU A 37 -4.56 7.91 19.23
N ALA A 38 -5.69 8.15 19.91
CA ALA A 38 -6.56 7.06 20.36
C ALA A 38 -7.10 6.23 19.19
N LEU A 39 -7.45 6.87 18.07
CA LEU A 39 -7.86 6.20 16.84
C LEU A 39 -6.71 5.39 16.24
N ASP A 40 -5.49 5.92 16.22
CA ASP A 40 -4.31 5.20 15.74
C ASP A 40 -4.09 3.91 16.51
N GLN A 41 -4.20 3.97 17.84
CA GLN A 41 -4.11 2.80 18.70
C GLN A 41 -5.22 1.78 18.39
N VAL A 42 -6.47 2.21 18.18
CA VAL A 42 -7.58 1.30 17.80
C VAL A 42 -7.34 0.64 16.45
N LEU A 43 -6.81 1.38 15.47
CA LEU A 43 -6.57 0.87 14.12
C LEU A 43 -5.36 -0.07 14.07
N ARG A 44 -4.33 0.18 14.89
CA ARG A 44 -3.15 -0.68 15.02
C ARG A 44 -3.45 -1.96 15.75
N ASP A 45 -4.22 -1.89 16.84
CA ASP A 45 -4.68 -3.08 17.54
C ASP A 45 -5.46 -3.98 16.59
N ARG A 46 -5.12 -5.26 16.59
CA ARG A 46 -5.89 -6.27 15.86
C ARG A 46 -7.35 -6.10 16.25
N ALA A 47 -8.23 -5.92 15.27
CA ALA A 47 -9.67 -5.77 15.47
C ALA A 47 -10.34 -7.02 16.09
N GLY A 48 -9.55 -7.97 16.60
CA GLY A 48 -9.87 -9.35 16.94
C GLY A 48 -10.76 -9.58 18.15
N HIS A 49 -11.17 -8.55 18.89
CA HIS A 49 -12.15 -8.74 19.98
C HIS A 49 -13.35 -7.77 19.90
N THR A 50 -13.17 -6.55 19.38
CA THR A 50 -14.26 -5.54 19.39
C THR A 50 -15.02 -5.45 18.06
N PHE A 51 -14.38 -5.75 16.92
CA PHE A 51 -14.96 -5.55 15.58
C PHE A 51 -14.94 -6.79 14.67
N GLY A 52 -14.67 -7.98 15.24
CA GLY A 52 -14.65 -9.29 14.59
C GLY A 52 -13.25 -9.73 14.11
N GLU A 53 -13.13 -10.92 13.52
CA GLU A 53 -11.89 -11.40 12.90
C GLU A 53 -11.56 -10.58 11.63
N ARG A 54 -11.04 -9.36 11.83
CA ARG A 54 -10.59 -8.47 10.75
C ARG A 54 -9.13 -8.11 10.93
N LEU A 55 -8.45 -7.90 9.81
CA LEU A 55 -7.05 -7.50 9.80
C LEU A 55 -6.88 -6.11 10.41
N GLY A 56 -5.89 -5.96 11.28
CA GLY A 56 -5.46 -4.66 11.80
C GLY A 56 -4.66 -3.84 10.78
N LEU A 57 -4.42 -2.56 11.06
CA LEU A 57 -3.63 -1.69 10.18
C LEU A 57 -2.20 -2.20 10.00
N GLU A 58 -1.57 -2.70 11.07
CA GLU A 58 -0.22 -3.25 11.01
C GLU A 58 -0.16 -4.52 10.16
N GLU A 59 -1.19 -5.38 10.24
CA GLU A 59 -1.29 -6.59 9.43
C GLU A 59 -1.53 -6.25 7.95
N LEU A 60 -2.31 -5.20 7.65
CA LEU A 60 -2.46 -4.72 6.28
C LEU A 60 -1.15 -4.16 5.72
N LEU A 61 -0.42 -3.35 6.50
CA LEU A 61 0.90 -2.84 6.12
C LEU A 61 1.90 -3.98 5.93
N ALA A 62 1.87 -4.99 6.81
CA ALA A 62 2.68 -6.19 6.66
C ALA A 62 2.32 -6.94 5.38
N ALA A 63 1.03 -7.16 5.09
CA ALA A 63 0.57 -7.83 3.88
C ALA A 63 1.00 -7.08 2.60
N VAL A 64 0.93 -5.76 2.59
CA VAL A 64 1.43 -4.93 1.47
C VAL A 64 2.94 -5.14 1.27
N ARG A 65 3.72 -5.05 2.35
CA ARG A 65 5.18 -5.23 2.30
C ARG A 65 5.59 -6.63 1.88
N ASP A 66 4.90 -7.64 2.40
CA ASP A 66 5.13 -9.03 2.04
C ASP A 66 4.80 -9.26 0.58
N ARG A 67 3.68 -8.73 0.08
CA ARG A 67 3.35 -8.81 -1.35
C ARG A 67 4.40 -8.15 -2.24
N MET A 68 4.94 -7.00 -1.85
CA MET A 68 6.05 -6.37 -2.58
C MET A 68 7.33 -7.21 -2.54
N ARG A 69 7.66 -7.84 -1.41
CA ARG A 69 8.80 -8.78 -1.30
C ARG A 69 8.59 -10.01 -2.17
N ASP A 70 7.39 -10.55 -2.24
CA ASP A 70 7.07 -11.70 -3.08
C ASP A 70 7.36 -11.37 -4.55
N LEU A 71 6.90 -10.21 -5.03
CA LEU A 71 7.20 -9.75 -6.40
C LEU A 71 8.71 -9.62 -6.63
N ALA A 72 9.44 -9.02 -5.68
CA ALA A 72 10.88 -8.81 -5.79
C ALA A 72 11.70 -10.12 -5.77
N THR A 73 11.23 -11.13 -5.03
CA THR A 73 11.86 -12.47 -4.97
C THR A 73 11.45 -13.37 -6.13
N GLN A 74 10.31 -13.08 -6.78
CA GLN A 74 9.83 -13.82 -7.93
C GLN A 74 10.51 -13.36 -9.24
N PHE A 75 10.59 -12.05 -9.46
CA PHE A 75 10.98 -11.46 -10.75
C PHE A 75 12.39 -10.86 -10.76
N ASN A 76 13.04 -10.92 -11.93
CA ASN A 76 14.32 -10.29 -12.25
C ASN A 76 14.21 -9.57 -13.60
N PHE A 77 14.52 -8.27 -13.62
CA PHE A 77 14.33 -7.39 -14.79
C PHE A 77 15.59 -7.25 -15.67
N GLU A 78 16.67 -7.97 -15.37
CA GLU A 78 17.96 -7.83 -16.08
C GLU A 78 17.86 -8.01 -17.61
N SER A 79 17.00 -8.92 -18.06
CA SER A 79 16.81 -9.27 -19.48
C SER A 79 15.54 -8.68 -20.11
N VAL A 80 14.83 -7.78 -19.41
CA VAL A 80 13.53 -7.26 -19.88
C VAL A 80 13.62 -6.52 -21.22
N PHE A 81 14.80 -5.99 -21.53
CA PHE A 81 15.08 -5.24 -22.75
C PHE A 81 15.66 -6.08 -23.88
N ASP A 82 15.94 -7.38 -23.66
CA ASP A 82 16.70 -8.20 -24.60
C ASP A 82 15.97 -8.39 -25.93
N GLU A 83 14.66 -8.58 -25.88
CA GLU A 83 13.83 -8.69 -27.09
C GLU A 83 13.85 -7.39 -27.91
N HIS A 84 13.76 -6.24 -27.23
CA HIS A 84 13.78 -4.94 -27.91
C HIS A 84 15.17 -4.62 -28.47
N ARG A 85 16.22 -5.03 -27.75
CA ARG A 85 17.60 -4.92 -28.23
C ARG A 85 17.80 -5.76 -29.49
N ALA A 86 17.38 -7.02 -29.48
CA ALA A 86 17.51 -7.90 -30.65
C ALA A 86 16.77 -7.35 -31.87
N ARG A 87 15.53 -6.88 -31.69
CA ARG A 87 14.77 -6.24 -32.77
C ARG A 87 15.48 -4.99 -33.29
N LEU A 88 16.03 -4.15 -32.41
CA LEU A 88 16.74 -2.94 -32.81
C LEU A 88 18.02 -3.27 -33.57
N ASP A 89 18.76 -4.30 -33.14
CA ASP A 89 19.96 -4.77 -33.82
C ASP A 89 19.64 -5.27 -35.24
N GLU A 90 18.55 -6.01 -35.42
CA GLU A 90 18.07 -6.44 -36.75
C GLU A 90 17.75 -5.25 -37.66
N LEU A 91 17.09 -4.20 -37.14
CA LEU A 91 16.80 -2.98 -37.90
C LEU A 91 18.08 -2.22 -38.27
N LEU A 92 19.05 -2.17 -37.35
CA LEU A 92 20.34 -1.53 -37.58
C LEU A 92 21.18 -2.28 -38.62
N ASP A 93 21.05 -3.60 -38.71
CA ASP A 93 21.73 -4.39 -39.72
C ASP A 93 21.20 -4.11 -41.13
N LEU A 94 19.87 -3.97 -41.30
CA LEU A 94 19.28 -3.54 -42.58
C LEU A 94 19.80 -2.16 -43.00
N GLU A 95 19.85 -1.21 -42.06
CA GLU A 95 20.36 0.13 -42.32
C GLU A 95 21.86 0.10 -42.69
N ARG A 96 22.67 -0.74 -42.02
CA ARG A 96 24.10 -0.91 -42.35
C ARG A 96 24.30 -1.44 -43.77
N ASP A 97 23.45 -2.36 -44.21
CA ASP A 97 23.48 -2.93 -45.55
C ASP A 97 23.16 -1.89 -46.62
N GLU A 98 22.16 -1.01 -46.40
CA GLU A 98 21.86 0.08 -47.32
C GLU A 98 22.93 1.18 -47.29
N VAL A 99 23.48 1.51 -46.12
CA VAL A 99 24.64 2.42 -46.00
C VAL A 99 25.83 1.90 -46.81
N ALA A 100 26.05 0.57 -46.88
CA ALA A 100 27.12 -0.02 -47.67
C ALA A 100 26.97 0.22 -49.19
N ARG A 101 25.75 0.50 -49.67
CA ARG A 101 25.43 0.76 -51.08
C ARG A 101 25.46 2.24 -51.47
N VAL A 102 25.62 3.15 -50.50
CA VAL A 102 25.72 4.60 -50.74
C VAL A 102 26.93 4.92 -51.62
N VAL A 103 26.70 5.67 -52.71
CA VAL A 103 27.73 5.98 -53.73
C VAL A 103 28.74 7.03 -53.27
N ASP A 104 28.33 8.04 -52.50
CA ASP A 104 29.24 9.09 -52.00
C ASP A 104 30.05 8.56 -50.80
N PRO A 105 31.39 8.41 -50.92
CA PRO A 105 32.22 7.86 -49.85
C PRO A 105 32.25 8.74 -48.59
N ASN A 106 32.13 10.06 -48.73
CA ASN A 106 32.14 10.96 -47.58
C ASN A 106 30.84 10.84 -46.79
N HIS A 107 29.70 10.78 -47.50
CA HIS A 107 28.40 10.57 -46.88
C HIS A 107 28.30 9.18 -46.23
N GLN A 108 28.72 8.14 -46.95
CA GLN A 108 28.77 6.76 -46.45
C GLN A 108 29.59 6.64 -45.15
N ASN A 109 30.80 7.23 -45.12
CA ASN A 109 31.66 7.18 -43.94
C ASN A 109 31.04 7.89 -42.72
N ARG A 110 30.31 9.01 -42.93
CA ARG A 110 29.60 9.71 -41.85
C ARG A 110 28.51 8.83 -41.23
N LEU A 111 27.67 8.21 -42.06
CA LEU A 111 26.60 7.33 -41.61
C LEU A 111 27.15 6.09 -40.89
N ARG A 112 28.15 5.42 -41.48
CA ARG A 112 28.82 4.29 -40.84
C ARG A 112 29.42 4.65 -39.47
N THR A 113 30.07 5.80 -39.38
CA THR A 113 30.65 6.27 -38.11
C THR A 113 29.57 6.58 -37.07
N PHE A 114 28.43 7.12 -37.48
CA PHE A 114 27.29 7.35 -36.61
C PHE A 114 26.75 6.03 -36.04
N LEU A 115 26.45 5.06 -36.91
CA LEU A 115 25.91 3.75 -36.52
C LEU A 115 26.86 2.95 -35.62
N GLN A 116 28.18 3.10 -35.80
CA GLN A 116 29.20 2.46 -34.96
C GLN A 116 29.33 3.08 -33.55
N ARG A 117 28.85 4.31 -33.37
CA ARG A 117 28.94 5.06 -32.10
C ARG A 117 27.66 5.01 -31.29
N LEU A 118 26.66 4.23 -31.72
CA LEU A 118 25.43 4.04 -30.97
C LEU A 118 25.72 3.36 -29.61
N PRO A 119 24.99 3.75 -28.54
CA PRO A 119 25.11 3.12 -27.24
C PRO A 119 24.53 1.70 -27.27
N SER A 120 24.79 0.90 -26.23
CA SER A 120 24.25 -0.47 -26.11
C SER A 120 22.92 -0.53 -25.34
N ASP A 121 22.54 0.56 -24.67
CA ASP A 121 21.24 0.68 -24.01
C ASP A 121 20.16 1.02 -25.06
N VAL A 122 19.04 0.31 -24.99
CA VAL A 122 17.94 0.42 -25.96
C VAL A 122 17.31 1.81 -25.95
N ARG A 123 17.12 2.40 -24.76
CA ARG A 123 16.48 3.71 -24.60
C ARG A 123 17.35 4.80 -25.19
N GLU A 124 18.63 4.81 -24.83
CA GLU A 124 19.59 5.77 -25.38
C GLU A 124 19.77 5.61 -26.89
N THR A 125 19.70 4.39 -27.40
CA THR A 125 19.81 4.13 -28.85
C THR A 125 18.61 4.70 -29.58
N ILE A 126 17.39 4.46 -29.08
CA ILE A 126 16.16 5.04 -29.62
C ILE A 126 16.26 6.57 -29.62
N ASP A 127 16.68 7.18 -28.51
CA ASP A 127 16.81 8.64 -28.40
C ASP A 127 17.75 9.24 -29.45
N ARG A 128 18.84 8.56 -29.78
CA ARG A 128 19.76 9.00 -30.84
C ARG A 128 19.20 8.78 -32.25
N LEU A 129 18.49 7.67 -32.46
CA LEU A 129 17.93 7.30 -33.76
C LEU A 129 16.69 8.12 -34.15
N ILE A 130 16.03 8.80 -33.21
CA ILE A 130 14.90 9.71 -33.51
C ILE A 130 15.26 10.75 -34.58
N HIS A 131 16.50 11.24 -34.57
CA HIS A 131 16.98 12.25 -35.52
C HIS A 131 17.70 11.63 -36.73
N HIS A 132 17.80 10.30 -36.79
CA HIS A 132 18.41 9.58 -37.89
C HIS A 132 17.41 9.43 -39.04
N ALA A 133 17.84 9.77 -40.25
CA ALA A 133 17.08 9.51 -41.46
C ALA A 133 17.47 8.14 -42.00
N PHE A 134 16.58 7.17 -41.85
CA PHE A 134 16.77 5.81 -42.35
C PHE A 134 16.77 5.78 -43.88
N LEU A 135 17.64 4.96 -44.45
CA LEU A 135 17.72 4.68 -45.88
C LEU A 135 16.82 3.51 -46.28
N ASP A 136 16.68 2.53 -45.40
CA ASP A 136 15.80 1.38 -45.61
C ASP A 136 14.38 1.65 -45.08
N ASP A 137 13.38 1.41 -45.93
CA ASP A 137 11.97 1.61 -45.59
C ASP A 137 11.49 0.65 -44.49
N ASN A 138 11.99 -0.59 -44.45
CA ASN A 138 11.61 -1.56 -43.42
C ASN A 138 12.24 -1.19 -42.07
N ALA A 139 13.50 -0.74 -42.07
CA ALA A 139 14.17 -0.21 -40.89
C ALA A 139 13.41 1.01 -40.33
N GLN A 140 12.98 1.93 -41.20
CA GLN A 140 12.17 3.08 -40.81
C GLN A 140 10.84 2.66 -40.17
N GLN A 141 10.12 1.72 -40.78
CA GLN A 141 8.84 1.23 -40.26
C GLN A 141 9.01 0.51 -38.92
N GLY A 142 10.00 -0.38 -38.81
CA GLY A 142 10.29 -1.12 -37.58
C GLY A 142 10.73 -0.19 -36.43
N PHE A 143 11.50 0.85 -36.74
CA PHE A 143 11.84 1.88 -35.76
C PHE A 143 10.60 2.65 -35.27
N GLY A 144 9.63 2.87 -36.16
CA GLY A 144 8.33 3.45 -35.80
C GLY A 144 7.60 2.66 -34.71
N SER A 145 7.67 1.33 -34.74
CA SER A 145 7.13 0.49 -33.66
C SER A 145 7.88 0.69 -32.34
N ALA A 146 9.22 0.72 -32.39
CA ALA A 146 10.05 0.98 -31.19
C ALA A 146 9.77 2.37 -30.57
N LEU A 147 9.38 3.35 -31.38
CA LEU A 147 8.96 4.67 -30.88
C LEU A 147 7.64 4.63 -30.12
N ASN A 148 6.71 3.74 -30.49
CA ASN A 148 5.46 3.57 -29.75
C ASN A 148 5.73 3.03 -28.35
N ASP A 149 6.72 2.14 -28.22
CA ASP A 149 7.09 1.51 -26.94
C ASP A 149 8.01 2.40 -26.08
N ARG A 150 8.38 3.61 -26.54
CA ARG A 150 9.36 4.47 -25.88
C ARG A 150 8.97 4.84 -24.45
N GLU A 151 7.70 5.22 -24.22
CA GLU A 151 7.23 5.60 -22.88
C GLU A 151 7.32 4.44 -21.89
N ASP A 152 6.96 3.23 -22.34
CA ASP A 152 7.01 2.01 -21.55
C ASP A 152 8.45 1.56 -21.28
N LEU A 153 9.34 1.64 -22.28
CA LEU A 153 10.77 1.41 -22.10
C LEU A 153 11.35 2.33 -21.03
N GLU A 154 11.03 3.63 -21.10
CA GLU A 154 11.42 4.63 -20.11
C GLU A 154 10.84 4.34 -18.72
N ARG A 155 9.59 3.91 -18.64
CA ARG A 155 8.94 3.53 -17.38
C ARG A 155 9.63 2.33 -16.73
N ILE A 156 9.94 1.28 -17.50
CA ILE A 156 10.69 0.12 -17.02
C ILE A 156 12.11 0.53 -16.62
N GLY A 157 12.78 1.36 -17.41
CA GLY A 157 14.12 1.87 -17.11
C GLY A 157 14.18 2.55 -15.74
N ARG A 158 13.30 3.53 -15.50
CA ARG A 158 13.19 4.21 -14.20
C ARG A 158 12.83 3.27 -13.05
N PHE A 159 12.07 2.21 -13.33
CA PHE A 159 11.76 1.20 -12.32
C PHE A 159 13.00 0.38 -11.95
N VAL A 160 13.75 -0.10 -12.95
CA VAL A 160 14.99 -0.86 -12.75
C VAL A 160 16.05 -0.03 -12.03
N GLU A 161 16.19 1.25 -12.37
CA GLU A 161 17.10 2.17 -11.67
C GLU A 161 16.74 2.33 -10.19
N ARG A 162 15.45 2.49 -9.87
CA ARG A 162 14.98 2.68 -8.49
C ARG A 162 14.96 1.40 -7.67
N HIS A 163 14.63 0.27 -8.29
CA HIS A 163 14.27 -0.96 -7.58
C HIS A 163 15.09 -2.20 -7.98
N GLY A 164 15.88 -2.16 -9.05
CA GLY A 164 16.54 -3.32 -9.64
C GLY A 164 17.42 -4.12 -8.67
N GLY A 165 18.06 -3.44 -7.71
CA GLY A 165 18.85 -4.12 -6.67
C GLY A 165 18.05 -5.08 -5.76
N ARG A 166 16.71 -4.93 -5.69
CA ARG A 166 15.82 -5.78 -4.89
C ARG A 166 15.17 -6.90 -5.70
N PHE A 167 15.00 -6.70 -7.01
CA PHE A 167 14.36 -7.65 -7.92
C PHE A 167 15.39 -8.65 -8.44
N ARG A 168 15.61 -9.73 -7.69
CA ARG A 168 16.63 -10.77 -7.97
C ARG A 168 16.01 -12.17 -8.07
N GLY A 169 14.77 -12.23 -8.51
CA GLY A 169 14.06 -13.49 -8.65
C GLY A 169 14.59 -14.36 -9.79
N LYS A 170 13.99 -15.54 -9.94
CA LYS A 170 14.35 -16.50 -10.98
C LYS A 170 13.57 -16.29 -12.29
N GLN A 171 12.41 -15.63 -12.21
CA GLN A 171 11.57 -15.41 -13.37
C GLN A 171 11.98 -14.12 -14.06
N HIS A 172 12.24 -14.20 -15.36
CA HIS A 172 12.50 -13.04 -16.20
C HIS A 172 11.19 -12.67 -16.89
N PRO A 173 10.52 -11.58 -16.50
CA PRO A 173 9.25 -11.21 -17.10
C PRO A 173 9.45 -10.77 -18.54
N SER A 174 8.45 -11.03 -19.39
CA SER A 174 8.36 -10.36 -20.70
C SER A 174 8.18 -8.85 -20.51
N PHE A 175 8.30 -8.09 -21.60
CA PHE A 175 8.08 -6.64 -21.59
C PHE A 175 6.69 -6.26 -21.04
N GLU A 176 5.63 -6.93 -21.51
CA GLU A 176 4.25 -6.70 -21.04
C GLU A 176 4.09 -7.08 -19.56
N GLN A 177 4.63 -8.24 -19.15
CA GLN A 177 4.59 -8.68 -17.76
C GLN A 177 5.36 -7.74 -16.83
N ALA A 178 6.47 -7.15 -17.31
CA ALA A 178 7.22 -6.17 -16.56
C ALA A 178 6.38 -4.93 -16.26
N LEU A 179 5.60 -4.44 -17.23
CA LEU A 179 4.67 -3.32 -17.03
C LEU A 179 3.58 -3.66 -16.01
N GLU A 180 3.02 -4.87 -16.05
CA GLU A 180 2.04 -5.34 -15.07
C GLU A 180 2.62 -5.37 -13.65
N VAL A 181 3.84 -5.90 -13.50
CA VAL A 181 4.54 -5.93 -12.20
C VAL A 181 4.80 -4.52 -11.69
N ILE A 182 5.22 -3.59 -12.56
CA ILE A 182 5.44 -2.19 -12.20
C ILE A 182 4.14 -1.54 -11.74
N GLU A 183 3.04 -1.73 -12.47
CA GLU A 183 1.73 -1.21 -12.09
C GLU A 183 1.30 -1.74 -10.71
N GLN A 184 1.50 -3.04 -10.48
CA GLN A 184 1.19 -3.66 -9.21
C GLN A 184 2.04 -3.06 -8.07
N VAL A 185 3.35 -2.86 -8.28
CA VAL A 185 4.23 -2.26 -7.27
C VAL A 185 3.84 -0.80 -6.99
N ASP A 186 3.61 0.01 -8.02
CA ASP A 186 3.17 1.40 -7.88
C ASP A 186 1.87 1.49 -7.06
N ALA A 187 0.94 0.57 -7.31
CA ALA A 187 -0.33 0.55 -6.62
C ALA A 187 -0.22 0.04 -5.17
N LEU A 188 0.66 -0.92 -4.89
CA LEU A 188 0.98 -1.35 -3.52
C LEU A 188 1.67 -0.23 -2.73
N GLN A 189 2.55 0.56 -3.34
CA GLN A 189 3.18 1.73 -2.72
C GLN A 189 2.13 2.79 -2.36
N ARG A 190 1.24 3.14 -3.30
CA ARG A 190 0.13 4.06 -3.03
C ARG A 190 -0.77 3.56 -1.91
N LEU A 191 -0.99 2.24 -1.83
CA LEU A 191 -1.76 1.64 -0.75
C LEU A 191 -1.01 1.74 0.59
N GLU A 192 0.29 1.46 0.62
CA GLU A 192 1.10 1.63 1.84
C GLU A 192 1.01 3.07 2.36
N ASP A 193 1.17 4.05 1.47
CA ASP A 193 1.07 5.48 1.81
C ASP A 193 -0.32 5.85 2.32
N ALA A 194 -1.38 5.36 1.67
CA ALA A 194 -2.76 5.61 2.08
C ALA A 194 -3.08 4.98 3.46
N LEU A 195 -2.58 3.77 3.72
CA LEU A 195 -2.72 3.11 5.01
C LEU A 195 -1.95 3.87 6.10
N PHE A 196 -0.70 4.28 5.82
CA PHE A 196 0.13 5.04 6.76
C PHE A 196 -0.49 6.40 7.12
N ASN A 197 -1.04 7.11 6.13
CA ASN A 197 -1.67 8.41 6.33
C ASN A 197 -3.15 8.34 6.74
N ARG A 198 -3.71 7.13 6.88
CA ARG A 198 -5.14 6.87 7.21
C ARG A 198 -6.12 7.46 6.20
N GLU A 199 -5.69 7.56 4.95
CA GLU A 199 -6.48 8.05 3.82
C GLU A 199 -7.27 6.91 3.16
N PHE A 200 -7.94 6.10 3.97
CA PHE A 200 -8.66 4.90 3.50
C PHE A 200 -9.75 5.21 2.46
N SER A 201 -10.26 6.44 2.43
CA SER A 201 -11.32 6.86 1.49
C SER A 201 -10.86 6.90 0.04
N ALA A 202 -9.57 7.13 -0.21
CA ALA A 202 -8.98 7.19 -1.55
C ALA A 202 -8.57 5.80 -2.09
N VAL A 203 -8.66 4.77 -1.26
CA VAL A 203 -8.22 3.41 -1.62
C VAL A 203 -9.27 2.69 -2.49
N ASP A 204 -8.81 2.17 -3.62
CA ASP A 204 -9.56 1.26 -4.48
C ASP A 204 -9.61 -0.15 -3.86
N LEU A 205 -10.81 -0.57 -3.46
CA LEU A 205 -11.03 -1.86 -2.79
C LEU A 205 -10.96 -3.04 -3.75
N ASP A 206 -11.26 -2.85 -5.03
CA ASP A 206 -11.23 -3.93 -6.03
C ASP A 206 -9.78 -4.33 -6.32
N LEU A 207 -8.89 -3.33 -6.36
CA LEU A 207 -7.44 -3.55 -6.49
C LEU A 207 -6.84 -4.21 -5.24
N VAL A 208 -7.27 -3.78 -4.04
CA VAL A 208 -6.87 -4.43 -2.78
C VAL A 208 -7.30 -5.89 -2.76
N GLU A 209 -8.55 -6.17 -3.15
CA GLU A 209 -9.05 -7.55 -3.20
C GLU A 209 -8.26 -8.39 -4.20
N ARG A 210 -7.94 -7.83 -5.38
CA ARG A 210 -7.15 -8.52 -6.40
C ARG A 210 -5.75 -8.91 -5.93
N TRP A 211 -5.05 -8.02 -5.22
CA TRP A 211 -3.63 -8.23 -4.91
C TRP A 211 -3.34 -8.70 -3.48
N LEU A 212 -4.20 -8.38 -2.52
CA LEU A 212 -4.06 -8.72 -1.10
C LEU A 212 -5.21 -9.62 -0.58
N GLY A 213 -6.23 -9.85 -1.40
CA GLY A 213 -7.35 -10.74 -1.09
C GLY A 213 -8.54 -10.07 -0.40
N ALA A 214 -9.67 -10.78 -0.41
CA ALA A 214 -10.94 -10.30 0.11
C ALA A 214 -10.94 -9.95 1.61
N ALA A 215 -10.03 -10.52 2.40
CA ALA A 215 -9.88 -10.18 3.81
C ALA A 215 -9.34 -8.75 3.99
N ALA A 216 -8.33 -8.36 3.20
CA ALA A 216 -7.73 -7.04 3.24
C ALA A 216 -8.73 -5.96 2.78
N ALA A 217 -9.43 -6.21 1.67
CA ALA A 217 -10.45 -5.29 1.17
C ALA A 217 -11.58 -5.06 2.20
N ARG A 218 -12.06 -6.13 2.85
CA ARG A 218 -13.07 -6.03 3.93
C ARG A 218 -12.57 -5.26 5.15
N ALA A 219 -11.30 -5.42 5.52
CA ALA A 219 -10.71 -4.69 6.64
C ALA A 219 -10.64 -3.18 6.36
N ILE A 220 -10.15 -2.78 5.18
CA ILE A 220 -10.12 -1.37 4.77
C ILE A 220 -11.53 -0.79 4.70
N ALA A 221 -12.49 -1.52 4.11
CA ALA A 221 -13.89 -1.11 4.07
C ALA A 221 -14.49 -0.89 5.47
N ALA A 222 -14.15 -1.75 6.43
CA ALA A 222 -14.55 -1.59 7.81
C ALA A 222 -13.96 -0.32 8.44
N MET A 223 -12.66 -0.06 8.25
CA MET A 223 -11.99 1.16 8.75
C MET A 223 -12.63 2.44 8.18
N ARG A 224 -12.94 2.46 6.88
CA ARG A 224 -13.67 3.57 6.25
C ARG A 224 -15.04 3.79 6.91
N SER A 225 -15.79 2.71 7.14
CA SER A 225 -17.11 2.78 7.76
C SER A 225 -17.04 3.28 9.21
N MET A 226 -16.03 2.86 9.97
CA MET A 226 -15.78 3.31 11.35
C MET A 226 -15.57 4.82 11.43
N ILE A 227 -14.65 5.35 10.62
CA ILE A 227 -14.30 6.77 10.61
C ILE A 227 -15.48 7.62 10.11
N ALA A 228 -16.18 7.15 9.08
CA ALA A 228 -17.39 7.81 8.59
C ALA A 228 -18.47 7.87 9.66
N SER A 229 -18.71 6.78 10.38
CA SER A 229 -19.74 6.69 11.43
C SER A 229 -19.50 7.65 12.61
N LEU A 230 -18.23 7.86 13.00
CA LEU A 230 -17.88 8.85 14.04
C LEU A 230 -18.16 10.30 13.59
N SER A 231 -17.92 10.57 12.30
CA SER A 231 -18.18 11.88 11.70
C SER A 231 -19.69 12.13 11.52
N ASP A 232 -20.40 11.15 10.98
CA ASP A 232 -21.85 11.21 10.70
C ASP A 232 -22.69 11.30 11.97
N SER A 233 -22.26 10.64 13.06
CA SER A 233 -22.91 10.76 14.38
C SER A 233 -22.67 12.13 15.04
N GLY A 234 -21.79 12.94 14.47
CA GLY A 234 -21.37 14.23 14.99
C GLY A 234 -20.55 14.13 16.28
N LEU A 235 -19.97 12.96 16.59
CA LEU A 235 -19.09 12.77 17.75
C LEU A 235 -17.66 13.27 17.47
N ALA A 236 -17.23 13.19 16.23
CA ALA A 236 -15.94 13.68 15.76
C ALA A 236 -16.10 14.63 14.57
N ALA A 237 -15.10 15.47 14.34
CA ALA A 237 -15.01 16.36 13.19
C ALA A 237 -13.58 16.39 12.65
N ARG A 238 -13.40 16.66 11.35
CA ARG A 238 -12.07 16.81 10.75
C ARG A 238 -11.62 18.27 10.84
N LYS A 239 -10.46 18.52 11.45
CA LYS A 239 -9.86 19.87 11.56
C LYS A 239 -8.37 19.79 11.24
N GLY A 240 -7.93 20.51 10.20
CA GLY A 240 -6.51 20.53 9.78
C GLY A 240 -5.96 19.16 9.41
N GLY A 241 -6.77 18.27 8.84
CA GLY A 241 -6.37 16.90 8.47
C GLY A 241 -6.50 15.86 9.59
N LYS A 242 -6.64 16.28 10.84
CA LYS A 242 -6.79 15.39 12.00
C LYS A 242 -8.24 15.19 12.41
N LEU A 243 -8.53 14.06 13.02
CA LEU A 243 -9.84 13.81 13.64
C LEU A 243 -9.82 14.39 15.06
N VAL A 244 -10.78 15.28 15.37
CA VAL A 244 -10.91 15.90 16.70
C VAL A 244 -12.30 15.67 17.27
N LEU A 245 -12.41 15.62 18.60
CA LEU A 245 -13.70 15.52 19.28
C LEU A 245 -14.55 16.75 18.95
N SER A 246 -15.82 16.51 18.60
CA SER A 246 -16.80 17.58 18.51
C SER A 246 -17.28 17.99 19.91
N PRO A 247 -17.99 19.13 20.07
CA PRO A 247 -18.65 19.47 21.32
C PRO A 247 -19.61 18.39 21.84
N LYS A 248 -20.28 17.66 20.93
CA LYS A 248 -21.16 16.54 21.27
C LYS A 248 -20.34 15.34 21.75
N GLY A 249 -19.24 15.03 21.07
CA GLY A 249 -18.31 13.97 21.46
C GLY A 249 -17.71 14.23 22.84
N ALA A 250 -17.20 15.44 23.09
CA ALA A 250 -16.64 15.82 24.38
C ALA A 250 -17.65 15.69 25.54
N ARG A 251 -18.90 16.11 25.35
CA ARG A 251 -19.96 15.92 26.36
C ARG A 251 -20.23 14.45 26.64
N ARG A 252 -20.35 13.64 25.58
CA ARG A 252 -20.61 12.21 25.71
C ARG A 252 -19.47 11.49 26.44
N LEU A 253 -18.22 11.87 26.15
CA LEU A 253 -17.04 11.36 26.84
C LEU A 253 -17.11 11.69 28.35
N GLY A 254 -17.43 12.93 28.70
CA GLY A 254 -17.59 13.36 30.09
C GLY A 254 -18.72 12.61 30.82
N GLU A 255 -19.89 12.45 30.19
CA GLU A 255 -21.01 11.69 30.75
C GLU A 255 -20.69 10.21 30.98
N GLN A 256 -19.80 9.63 30.17
CA GLN A 256 -19.35 8.25 30.33
C GLN A 256 -18.34 8.14 31.49
N ALA A 257 -17.33 9.01 31.53
CA ALA A 257 -16.36 9.03 32.62
C ALA A 257 -17.02 9.23 33.99
N LEU A 258 -18.03 10.10 34.07
CA LEU A 258 -18.79 10.32 35.31
C LEU A 258 -19.59 9.08 35.74
N ARG A 259 -20.18 8.35 34.79
CA ARG A 259 -20.88 7.08 35.08
C ARG A 259 -19.92 6.02 35.58
N GLU A 260 -18.76 5.86 34.95
CA GLU A 260 -17.75 4.88 35.37
C GLU A 260 -17.24 5.14 36.78
N VAL A 261 -16.92 6.40 37.12
CA VAL A 261 -16.53 6.78 38.50
C VAL A 261 -17.66 6.51 39.49
N HIS A 262 -18.91 6.81 39.14
CA HIS A 262 -20.06 6.57 40.01
C HIS A 262 -20.28 5.07 40.29
N GLU A 263 -20.13 4.23 39.27
CA GLU A 263 -20.23 2.77 39.43
C GLU A 263 -19.08 2.21 40.28
N GLN A 264 -17.84 2.68 40.09
CA GLN A 264 -16.71 2.31 40.94
C GLN A 264 -16.94 2.69 42.42
N LEU A 265 -17.43 3.90 42.68
CA LEU A 265 -17.75 4.35 44.04
C LEU A 265 -18.87 3.51 44.68
N ARG A 266 -19.88 3.10 43.91
CA ARG A 266 -20.93 2.19 44.39
C ARG A 266 -20.39 0.81 44.73
N LEU A 267 -19.52 0.25 43.89
CA LEU A 267 -18.88 -1.04 44.11
C LEU A 267 -18.02 -1.04 45.37
N ASP A 268 -17.20 0.00 45.56
CA ASP A 268 -16.35 0.17 46.76
C ASP A 268 -17.17 0.38 48.04
N ALA A 269 -18.28 1.12 47.96
CA ALA A 269 -19.20 1.32 49.08
C ALA A 269 -19.91 0.03 49.52
N SER A 270 -20.02 -0.98 48.64
CA SER A 270 -20.63 -2.29 48.93
C SER A 270 -19.61 -3.39 49.32
N GLY A 271 -18.31 -3.14 49.21
CA GLY A 271 -17.24 -4.13 49.41
C GLY A 271 -16.47 -4.06 50.74
N SER A 272 -16.77 -3.12 51.64
CA SER A 272 -16.07 -3.00 52.92
C SER A 272 -16.69 -3.90 54.00
N HIS A 273 -16.37 -5.20 53.96
CA HIS A 273 -16.60 -6.11 55.09
C HIS A 273 -15.30 -6.62 55.71
N ALA A 274 -15.09 -6.15 56.95
CA ALA A 274 -14.33 -6.72 58.08
C ALA A 274 -12.86 -7.13 57.86
N LEU A 275 -11.95 -6.20 58.18
CA LEU A 275 -10.72 -6.57 58.86
C LEU A 275 -11.08 -7.14 60.25
N GLU A 276 -11.19 -8.46 60.34
CA GLU A 276 -11.21 -9.15 61.63
C GLU A 276 -9.85 -8.96 62.32
N ARG A 277 -9.87 -8.02 63.25
CA ARG A 277 -8.85 -7.76 64.26
C ARG A 277 -8.76 -8.98 65.18
N PHE A 278 -7.86 -9.91 64.90
CA PHE A 278 -7.46 -10.90 65.90
C PHE A 278 -6.60 -10.20 66.96
N GLY A 279 -7.18 -10.06 68.15
CA GLY A 279 -6.50 -9.56 69.34
C GLY A 279 -5.51 -10.58 69.89
N ASN A 280 -4.34 -10.09 70.27
CA ASN A 280 -3.42 -10.76 71.17
C ASN A 280 -4.10 -11.09 72.49
N HIS A 281 -4.05 -12.34 72.91
CA HIS A 281 -4.03 -12.69 74.32
C HIS A 281 -2.92 -13.72 74.57
N ASP A 282 -1.88 -13.25 75.26
CA ASP A 282 -0.99 -14.07 76.07
C ASP A 282 -1.82 -14.82 77.12
N VAL A 283 -1.61 -16.13 77.22
CA VAL A 283 -1.86 -16.89 78.44
C VAL A 283 -0.67 -17.84 78.64
N GLU A 284 0.28 -17.39 79.45
CA GLU A 284 1.10 -18.28 80.28
C GLU A 284 0.18 -19.23 81.07
N LEU A 285 0.52 -20.52 81.19
CA LEU A 285 0.46 -21.28 82.45
C LEU A 285 1.10 -22.67 82.26
N THR A 286 2.31 -22.79 82.82
CA THR A 286 2.89 -23.89 83.60
C THR A 286 2.11 -25.20 83.79
N GLY A 287 2.83 -26.35 83.73
CA GLY A 287 2.55 -27.49 84.63
C GLY A 287 2.81 -28.91 84.10
N THR A 288 4.00 -29.42 84.42
CA THR A 288 4.37 -30.84 84.72
C THR A 288 3.27 -31.92 84.68
N ARG A 289 3.51 -33.03 83.97
CA ARG A 289 4.13 -34.26 84.52
C ARG A 289 4.50 -35.25 83.42
#